data_AF-A0A097KL67-F1
#
_entry.id   AF-A0A097KL67-F1
#
_cell.length_a   1.000
_cell.length_b   1.000
_cell.length_c   1.000
_cell.angle_alpha   90.00
_cell.angle_beta   90.00
_cell.angle_gamma   90.00
#
_symmetry.space_group_name_H-M   'P 1'
#
loop_
_entity.id
_entity.type
_entity.pdbx_description
1 polymer ?
#
loop_
_entity_poly.entity_id
_entity_poly.type
_entity_poly.pdbx_seq_one_letter_code
_entity_poly.pdbx_strand_id
1 'polypeptide(L)'
;MIFLPNLFVILKLFLKKLEKKNKFFQLFFINSFIFLFFGLFIGSLFGTFLDFPRSSGFWDGIIVITLLFICEIINFFVYTSKNNFIKILNYLKLGLLLALFIDAFKVGS
;
A
#
# COMPACT_ATOMS: atom_id res chain seq x y z
N MET A 1 14.71 48.27 18.10
CA MET A 1 14.88 47.00 18.85
C MET A 1 13.58 46.20 19.06
N ILE A 2 12.42 46.66 18.57
CA ILE A 2 11.08 46.05 18.82
C ILE A 2 10.72 44.96 17.78
N PHE A 3 11.46 44.85 16.67
CA PHE A 3 11.13 43.93 15.58
C PHE A 3 11.57 42.46 15.80
N LEU A 4 12.67 42.25 16.54
CA LEU A 4 13.21 40.92 16.87
C LEU A 4 12.23 40.00 17.63
N PRO A 5 11.51 40.46 18.68
CA PRO A 5 10.58 39.59 19.41
C PRO A 5 9.40 39.13 18.54
N ASN A 6 8.89 39.97 17.64
CA ASN A 6 7.79 39.61 16.75
C ASN A 6 8.21 38.54 15.72
N LEU A 7 9.43 38.65 15.17
CA LEU A 7 9.97 37.65 14.25
C LEU A 7 10.11 36.27 14.91
N PHE A 8 10.60 36.23 16.15
CA PHE A 8 10.80 34.98 16.89
C PHE A 8 9.47 34.27 17.20
N VAL A 9 8.42 35.04 17.53
CA VAL A 9 7.07 34.49 17.75
C VAL A 9 6.50 33.92 16.45
N ILE A 10 6.66 34.61 15.31
CA ILE A 10 6.20 34.13 14.00
C ILE A 10 6.93 32.83 13.60
N LEU A 11 8.25 32.76 13.80
CA LEU A 11 9.05 31.55 13.57
C LEU A 11 8.56 30.38 14.43
N LYS A 12 8.31 30.61 15.71
CA LYS A 12 7.80 29.57 16.62
C LYS A 12 6.42 29.04 16.20
N LEU A 13 5.52 29.93 15.76
CA LEU A 13 4.21 29.55 15.24
C LEU A 13 4.33 28.75 13.94
N PHE A 14 5.26 29.13 13.06
CA PHE A 14 5.54 28.42 11.82
C PHE A 14 6.11 27.01 12.07
N LEU A 15 7.10 26.89 12.95
CA LEU A 15 7.68 25.61 13.36
C LEU A 15 6.62 24.68 13.98
N LYS A 16 5.77 25.20 14.88
CA LYS A 16 4.68 24.41 15.47
C LYS A 16 3.65 23.94 14.43
N LYS A 17 3.42 24.73 13.38
CA LYS A 17 2.55 24.34 12.25
C LYS A 17 3.20 23.24 11.40
N LEU A 18 4.52 23.31 11.18
CA LEU A 18 5.28 22.27 10.50
C LEU A 18 5.29 20.96 11.27
N GLU A 19 5.53 20.99 12.59
CA GLU A 19 5.53 19.79 13.43
C GLU A 19 4.19 19.06 13.39
N LYS A 20 3.07 19.78 13.45
CA LYS A 20 1.74 19.18 13.34
C LYS A 20 1.52 18.50 11.98
N LYS A 21 1.93 19.16 10.89
CA LYS A 21 1.85 18.58 9.53
C LYS A 21 2.74 17.35 9.39
N ASN A 22 3.94 17.38 9.97
CA ASN A 22 4.88 16.28 9.92
C ASN A 22 4.33 15.04 10.66
N LYS A 23 3.73 15.22 11.85
CA LYS A 23 3.08 14.11 12.57
C LYS A 23 1.94 13.47 11.79
N PHE A 24 1.12 14.27 11.13
CA PHE A 24 0.05 13.76 10.26
C PHE A 24 0.63 12.96 9.07
N PHE A 25 1.67 13.47 8.43
CA PHE A 25 2.35 12.79 7.33
C PHE A 25 2.99 11.46 7.79
N GLN A 26 3.66 11.46 8.95
CA GLN A 26 4.25 10.26 9.53
C GLN A 26 3.21 9.16 9.77
N LEU A 27 2.07 9.50 10.37
CA LEU A 27 0.99 8.54 10.60
C LEU A 27 0.43 7.96 9.30
N PHE A 28 0.20 8.81 8.29
CA PHE A 28 -0.26 8.36 6.98
C PHE A 28 0.75 7.43 6.29
N PHE A 29 2.03 7.77 6.37
CA PHE A 29 3.12 6.99 5.80
C PHE A 29 3.26 5.63 6.49
N ILE A 30 3.25 5.60 7.82
CA ILE A 30 3.32 4.37 8.63
C ILE A 30 2.15 3.46 8.28
N ASN A 31 0.92 3.99 8.24
CA ASN A 31 -0.26 3.20 7.87
C ASN A 31 -0.10 2.59 6.47
N SER A 32 0.32 3.39 5.48
CA SER A 32 0.53 2.91 4.11
C SER A 32 1.57 1.77 4.06
N PHE A 33 2.67 1.90 4.82
CA PHE A 33 3.69 0.87 4.94
C PHE A 33 3.17 -0.42 5.58
N ILE A 34 2.38 -0.32 6.66
CA ILE A 34 1.78 -1.48 7.32
C ILE A 34 0.88 -2.25 6.34
N PHE A 35 0.04 -1.55 5.58
CA PHE A 35 -0.84 -2.20 4.60
C PHE A 35 -0.07 -2.83 3.42
N LEU A 36 1.04 -2.22 3.02
CA LEU A 36 1.94 -2.81 2.02
C LEU A 36 2.55 -4.11 2.54
N PHE A 37 3.10 -4.12 3.76
CA PHE A 37 3.64 -5.34 4.37
C PHE A 37 2.58 -6.41 4.62
N PHE A 38 1.36 -5.99 4.99
CA PHE A 38 0.24 -6.90 5.14
C PHE A 38 -0.15 -7.54 3.80
N GLY A 39 -0.16 -6.75 2.72
CA GLY A 39 -0.34 -7.26 1.36
C GLY A 39 0.75 -8.26 0.96
N LEU A 40 2.01 -7.98 1.31
CA LEU A 40 3.13 -8.92 1.08
C LEU A 40 2.93 -10.24 1.82
N PHE A 41 2.52 -10.18 3.08
CA PHE A 41 2.23 -11.35 3.90
C PHE A 41 1.09 -12.20 3.33
N ILE A 42 0.00 -11.57 2.88
CA ILE A 42 -1.11 -12.27 2.23
C ILE A 42 -0.64 -12.88 0.90
N GLY A 43 0.11 -12.14 0.09
CA GLY A 43 0.57 -12.62 -1.20
C GLY A 43 1.51 -13.82 -1.09
N SER A 44 2.35 -13.89 -0.05
CA SER A 44 3.21 -15.06 0.19
C SER A 44 2.43 -16.27 0.70
N LEU A 45 1.41 -16.07 1.54
CA LEU A 45 0.47 -17.14 1.91
C LEU A 45 -0.34 -17.63 0.71
N PHE A 46 -0.68 -16.74 -0.20
CA PHE A 46 -1.36 -17.11 -1.43
C PHE A 46 -0.43 -17.91 -2.34
N GLY A 47 0.85 -17.55 -2.44
CA GLY A 47 1.89 -18.32 -3.14
C GLY A 47 1.94 -19.79 -2.71
N THR A 48 2.01 -20.04 -1.40
CA THR A 48 1.99 -21.42 -0.89
C THR A 48 0.65 -22.13 -1.10
N PHE A 49 -0.46 -21.39 -1.15
CA PHE A 49 -1.77 -21.95 -1.48
C PHE A 49 -1.89 -22.32 -2.97
N LEU A 50 -1.15 -21.66 -3.87
CA LEU A 50 -1.19 -21.91 -5.32
C LEU A 50 -0.63 -23.28 -5.72
N ASP A 51 0.23 -23.89 -4.89
CA ASP A 51 0.76 -25.23 -5.15
C ASP A 51 -0.34 -26.31 -5.12
N PHE A 52 -1.39 -26.12 -4.31
CA PHE A 52 -2.53 -27.05 -4.24
C PHE A 52 -3.29 -27.17 -5.57
N PRO A 53 -3.86 -26.10 -6.16
CA PRO A 53 -4.56 -26.18 -7.45
C PRO A 53 -3.61 -26.53 -8.60
N ARG A 54 -2.33 -26.14 -8.52
CA ARG A 54 -1.34 -26.44 -9.56
C ARG A 54 -1.14 -27.93 -9.79
N SER A 55 -1.24 -28.74 -8.73
CA SER A 55 -1.18 -30.21 -8.82
C SER A 55 -2.23 -30.84 -9.77
N SER A 56 -3.32 -30.11 -10.08
CA SER A 56 -4.40 -30.58 -10.95
C SER A 56 -4.35 -30.05 -12.40
N GLY A 57 -3.24 -29.41 -12.79
CA GLY A 57 -2.75 -29.39 -14.18
C GLY A 57 -3.17 -28.26 -15.12
N PHE A 58 -4.11 -27.37 -14.78
CA PHE A 58 -4.55 -26.27 -15.68
C PHE A 58 -4.90 -24.95 -15.01
N TRP A 59 -4.64 -24.79 -13.71
CA TRP A 59 -5.21 -23.69 -12.93
C TRP A 59 -4.49 -22.36 -13.09
N ASP A 60 -3.22 -22.35 -13.52
CA ASP A 60 -2.37 -21.15 -13.56
C ASP A 60 -3.00 -20.00 -14.37
N GLY A 61 -3.62 -20.30 -15.53
CA GLY A 61 -4.28 -19.28 -16.35
C GLY A 61 -5.55 -18.71 -15.72
N ILE A 62 -6.37 -19.57 -15.09
CA ILE A 62 -7.59 -19.17 -14.38
C ILE A 62 -7.24 -18.27 -13.20
N ILE A 63 -6.16 -18.60 -12.48
CA ILE A 63 -5.65 -17.82 -11.35
C ILE A 63 -5.23 -16.42 -11.81
N VAL A 64 -4.45 -16.32 -12.90
CA VAL A 64 -4.01 -15.02 -13.44
C VAL A 64 -5.19 -14.16 -13.89
N ILE A 65 -6.16 -14.74 -14.60
CA ILE A 65 -7.37 -14.02 -15.03
C ILE A 65 -8.17 -13.53 -13.81
N THR A 66 -8.34 -14.37 -12.80
CA THR A 66 -9.03 -14.01 -11.57
C THR A 66 -8.30 -12.88 -10.84
N LEU A 67 -6.96 -12.93 -10.79
CA LEU A 67 -6.14 -11.90 -10.17
C LEU A 67 -6.25 -10.55 -10.90
N LEU A 68 -6.23 -10.56 -12.23
CA LEU A 68 -6.45 -9.37 -13.05
C LEU A 68 -7.84 -8.77 -12.81
N PHE A 69 -8.87 -9.61 -12.74
CA PHE A 69 -10.23 -9.15 -12.45
C PHE A 69 -10.34 -8.49 -11.07
N ILE A 70 -9.74 -9.08 -10.03
CA ILE A 70 -9.66 -8.47 -8.69
C ILE A 70 -8.92 -7.13 -8.75
N CYS A 71 -7.82 -7.05 -9.52
CA CYS A 71 -7.06 -5.82 -9.68
C CYS A 71 -7.88 -4.70 -10.35
N GLU A 72 -8.71 -5.04 -11.33
CA GLU A 72 -9.62 -4.11 -12.02
C GLU A 72 -10.70 -3.59 -11.05
N ILE A 73 -11.30 -4.49 -10.27
CA ILE A 73 -12.30 -4.13 -9.25
C ILE A 73 -11.71 -3.15 -8.22
N ILE A 74 -10.51 -3.44 -7.70
CA ILE A 74 -9.84 -2.55 -6.74
C ILE A 74 -9.56 -1.19 -7.39
N ASN A 75 -9.09 -1.16 -8.64
CA ASN A 75 -8.83 0.08 -9.37
C ASN A 75 -10.10 0.91 -9.56
N PHE A 76 -11.21 0.27 -9.94
CA PHE A 76 -12.50 0.93 -10.07
C PHE A 76 -12.93 1.57 -8.74
N PHE A 77 -12.84 0.84 -7.63
CA PHE A 77 -13.17 1.39 -6.31
C PHE A 77 -12.25 2.56 -5.91
N VAL A 78 -10.94 2.45 -6.15
CA VAL A 78 -9.96 3.51 -5.86
C VAL A 78 -10.26 4.78 -6.66
N TYR A 79 -10.67 4.64 -7.91
CA TYR A 79 -10.97 5.79 -8.77
C TYR A 79 -12.30 6.47 -8.43
N THR A 80 -13.35 5.66 -8.21
CA THR A 80 -14.71 6.15 -7.94
C THR A 80 -14.88 6.73 -6.54
N SER A 81 -14.12 6.22 -5.56
CA SER A 81 -14.33 6.59 -4.17
C SER A 81 -13.47 7.78 -3.74
N LYS A 82 -14.12 8.77 -3.13
CA LYS A 82 -13.43 9.85 -2.38
C LYS A 82 -12.94 9.39 -1.00
N ASN A 83 -13.27 8.16 -0.57
CA ASN A 83 -12.93 7.67 0.75
C ASN A 83 -11.45 7.28 0.85
N ASN A 84 -10.74 7.87 1.81
CA ASN A 84 -9.33 7.58 2.06
C ASN A 84 -9.08 6.11 2.45
N PHE A 85 -10.07 5.41 3.04
CA PHE A 85 -9.94 3.98 3.34
C PHE A 85 -9.80 3.12 2.07
N ILE A 86 -10.44 3.50 0.97
CA ILE A 86 -10.35 2.73 -0.27
C ILE A 86 -9.00 2.96 -0.95
N LYS A 87 -8.39 4.14 -0.77
CA LYS A 87 -7.00 4.38 -1.19
C LYS A 87 -6.02 3.47 -0.46
N ILE A 88 -6.31 3.08 0.77
CA ILE A 88 -5.47 2.17 1.55
C ILE A 88 -5.47 0.76 0.94
N LEU A 89 -6.59 0.30 0.38
CA LEU A 89 -6.67 -0.99 -0.33
C LEU A 89 -5.71 -1.05 -1.53
N ASN A 90 -5.34 0.09 -2.12
CA ASN A 90 -4.36 0.14 -3.18
C ASN A 90 -2.95 -0.26 -2.70
N TYR A 91 -2.57 0.09 -1.47
CA TYR A 91 -1.29 -0.33 -0.89
C TYR A 91 -1.28 -1.84 -0.61
N LEU A 92 -2.41 -2.40 -0.18
CA LEU A 92 -2.56 -3.85 -0.01
C LEU A 92 -2.44 -4.57 -1.36
N LYS A 93 -3.12 -4.06 -2.41
CA LYS A 93 -2.96 -4.55 -3.79
C LYS A 93 -1.51 -4.53 -4.27
N LEU A 94 -0.80 -3.41 -4.03
CA LEU A 94 0.61 -3.29 -4.38
C LEU A 94 1.48 -4.32 -3.65
N GLY A 95 1.26 -4.52 -2.34
CA GLY A 95 1.95 -5.54 -1.56
C GLY A 95 1.69 -6.95 -2.08
N LEU A 96 0.44 -7.28 -2.39
CA LEU A 96 0.06 -8.60 -2.92
C LEU A 96 0.73 -8.88 -4.28
N LEU A 97 0.68 -7.92 -5.20
CA LEU A 97 1.34 -8.02 -6.51
C LEU A 97 2.86 -8.18 -6.36
N LEU A 98 3.47 -7.46 -5.43
CA LEU A 98 4.91 -7.52 -5.20
C LEU A 98 5.34 -8.87 -4.61
N ALA A 99 4.54 -9.47 -3.72
CA ALA A 99 4.80 -10.82 -3.21
C ALA A 99 4.66 -11.89 -4.30
N LEU A 100 3.60 -11.83 -5.11
CA LEU A 100 3.43 -12.74 -6.24
C LEU A 100 4.55 -12.62 -7.28
N PHE A 101 5.01 -11.40 -7.53
CA PHE A 101 6.16 -11.14 -8.37
C PHE A 101 7.41 -11.80 -7.78
N ILE A 102 7.71 -11.60 -6.51
CA ILE A 102 8.86 -12.24 -5.83
C ILE A 102 8.81 -13.77 -5.98
N ASP A 103 7.64 -14.36 -5.77
CA ASP A 103 7.47 -15.82 -5.85
C ASP A 103 7.65 -16.34 -7.28
N ALA A 104 7.15 -15.61 -8.29
CA ALA A 104 7.37 -15.94 -9.69
C ALA A 104 8.86 -15.89 -10.09
N PHE A 105 9.63 -14.93 -9.56
CA PHE A 105 11.09 -14.87 -9.79
C PHE A 105 11.85 -15.99 -9.07
N LYS A 106 11.40 -16.41 -7.89
CA LYS A 106 12.02 -17.51 -7.14
C LYS A 106 11.98 -18.84 -7.88
N VAL A 107 10.92 -19.10 -8.64
CA VAL A 107 10.73 -20.35 -9.40
C VAL A 107 11.42 -20.30 -10.78
N GLY A 108 11.80 -19.10 -11.25
CA GLY A 108 12.41 -18.88 -12.56
C GLY A 108 13.95 -18.79 -12.60
N SER A 109 14.62 -18.86 -11.44
CA SER A 109 16.09 -18.94 -11.31
C SER A 109 16.54 -20.36 -11.00
#